data_AF-A0A9E1YIJ8-F1
#
_entry.id   AF-A0A9E1YIJ8-F1
#
_cell.length_a   1.000
_cell.length_b   1.000
_cell.length_c   1.000
_cell.angle_alpha   90.00
_cell.angle_beta   90.00
_cell.angle_gamma   90.00
#
_symmetry.space_group_name_H-M   'P 1'
#
loop_
_entity.id
_entity.type
_entity.pdbx_description
1 polymer ?
#
loop_
_entity_poly.entity_id
_entity_poly.type
_entity_poly.pdbx_seq_one_letter_code
_entity_poly.pdbx_strand_id
1 'polypeptide(L)' 'RSQELFQNRLEEQGFPAITTEVSPAPQFYYAEHYHQQYLAKVPNGYCGLGGTGVCYAD' A
#
# COMPACT_ATOMS: atom_id res chain seq x y z
N ARG A 1 -5.73 10.04 -11.62
CA ARG A 1 -6.93 9.17 -11.67
C ARG A 1 -7.11 8.31 -10.44
N SER A 2 -6.37 7.21 -10.21
CA SER A 2 -6.64 6.30 -9.06
C SER A 2 -6.46 6.99 -7.70
N GLN A 3 -5.40 7.78 -7.54
CA GLN A 3 -5.16 8.58 -6.33
C GLN A 3 -6.33 9.53 -6.03
N GLU A 4 -6.79 10.29 -7.01
CA GLU A 4 -7.90 11.24 -6.83
C GLU A 4 -9.22 10.53 -6.50
N LEU A 5 -9.52 9.42 -7.19
CA LEU A 5 -10.73 8.63 -6.92
C LEU A 5 -10.73 8.05 -5.49
N PHE A 6 -9.57 7.57 -5.04
CA PHE A 6 -9.46 7.04 -3.68
C PHE A 6 -9.40 8.14 -2.62
N GLN A 7 -8.81 9.31 -2.94
CA GLN A 7 -8.82 10.48 -2.07
C GLN A 7 -10.23 10.87 -1.65
N ASN A 8 -11.17 10.92 -2.61
CA ASN A 8 -12.57 11.22 -2.32
C ASN A 8 -13.17 10.24 -1.30
N ARG A 9 -12.87 8.95 -1.43
CA ARG A 9 -13.35 7.91 -0.49
C ARG A 9 -12.72 8.03 0.90
N LEU A 10 -11.46 8.43 0.98
CA LEU A 10 -10.77 8.68 2.24
C LEU A 10 -11.37 9.90 2.97
N GLU A 11 -11.65 10.97 2.24
CA GLU A 11 -12.29 12.17 2.78
C GLU A 11 -13.71 11.89 3.30
N GLU A 12 -14.51 11.10 2.58
CA GLU A 12 -15.82 10.63 3.03
C GLU A 12 -15.77 9.89 4.38
N GLN A 13 -14.62 9.28 4.71
CA GLN A 13 -14.38 8.54 5.95
C GLN A 13 -13.56 9.34 6.98
N GLY A 14 -13.30 10.62 6.73
CA GLY A 14 -12.59 11.52 7.65
C GLY A 14 -11.07 11.34 7.70
N PHE A 15 -10.49 10.64 6.72
CA PHE A 15 -9.03 10.54 6.60
C PHE A 15 -8.42 11.82 6.01
N PRO A 16 -7.14 12.11 6.31
CA PRO A 16 -6.43 13.24 5.74
C PRO A 16 -6.09 13.01 4.26
N ALA A 17 -5.45 14.01 3.65
CA ALA A 17 -4.90 13.90 2.31
C ALA A 17 -3.92 12.72 2.18
N ILE A 18 -4.00 12.00 1.07
CA ILE A 18 -3.08 10.93 0.68
C ILE A 18 -1.66 11.47 0.62
N THR A 19 -0.73 10.72 1.21
CA THR A 19 0.71 11.01 1.24
C THR A 19 1.52 10.15 0.24
N THR A 20 0.86 9.35 -0.59
CA THR A 20 1.50 8.52 -1.61
C THR A 20 2.32 9.35 -2.59
N GLU A 21 3.58 8.99 -2.78
CA GLU A 21 4.44 9.57 -3.82
C GLU A 21 4.26 8.83 -5.15
N VAL A 22 4.13 9.59 -6.25
CA VAL A 22 4.08 9.05 -7.61
C VAL A 22 5.18 9.69 -8.43
N SER A 23 6.16 8.89 -8.82
CA SER A 23 7.34 9.30 -9.58
C SER A 23 7.72 8.25 -10.63
N PRO A 24 8.49 8.60 -11.68
CA PRO A 24 9.05 7.62 -12.61
C PRO A 24 9.85 6.56 -11.85
N ALA A 25 9.74 5.30 -12.26
CA ALA A 25 10.41 4.21 -11.57
C ALA A 25 11.94 4.42 -11.57
N PRO A 26 12.58 4.49 -10.39
CA PRO A 26 14.03 4.53 -10.30
C PRO A 26 14.62 3.15 -10.63
N GLN A 27 15.95 3.04 -10.58
CA GLN A 27 16.59 1.73 -10.61
C GLN A 27 16.07 0.85 -9.47
N PHE A 28 15.58 -0.35 -9.84
CA PHE A 28 15.07 -1.34 -8.89
C PHE A 28 16.21 -2.22 -8.36
N TYR A 29 16.23 -2.43 -7.05
CA TYR A 29 17.17 -3.33 -6.38
C TYR A 29 16.38 -4.42 -5.66
N TYR A 30 16.74 -5.68 -5.88
CA TYR A 30 16.13 -6.80 -5.15
C TYR A 30 16.56 -6.74 -3.68
N ALA A 31 15.60 -6.89 -2.78
CA ALA A 31 15.88 -7.25 -1.40
C ALA A 31 16.44 -8.68 -1.32
N GLU A 32 17.11 -9.01 -0.21
CA GLU A 32 17.72 -10.31 0.07
C GLU A 32 16.71 -11.46 -0.11
N HIS A 33 17.21 -12.64 -0.48
CA HIS A 33 16.38 -13.81 -0.77
C HIS A 33 15.39 -14.17 0.36
N TYR A 34 15.76 -13.89 1.61
CA TYR A 34 14.89 -14.08 2.78
C TYR A 34 13.60 -13.25 2.69
N HIS A 35 13.66 -12.02 2.18
CA HIS A 35 12.49 -11.13 2.06
C HIS A 35 11.52 -11.57 0.95
N GLN A 36 12.04 -12.27 -0.05
CA GLN A 36 11.24 -12.75 -1.16
C GLN A 36 10.22 -13.78 -0.68
N GLN A 37 8.93 -13.48 -0.86
CA GLN A 37 7.80 -14.31 -0.44
C GLN A 37 7.83 -14.66 1.06
N TYR A 38 8.32 -13.74 1.90
CA TYR A 38 8.53 -13.97 3.33
C TYR A 38 7.30 -14.58 4.03
N LEU A 39 6.11 -14.01 3.85
CA LEU A 39 4.90 -14.49 4.53
C LEU A 39 4.40 -15.86 4.02
N ALA A 40 4.77 -16.26 2.81
CA ALA A 40 4.52 -17.62 2.34
C ALA A 40 5.50 -18.63 2.98
N LYS A 41 6.74 -18.21 3.23
CA LYS A 41 7.78 -19.00 3.92
C LYS A 41 7.55 -19.07 5.43
N VAL A 42 6.99 -18.01 6.01
CA VAL A 42 6.69 -17.87 7.45
C VAL A 42 5.20 -17.51 7.60
N PRO A 43 4.30 -18.51 7.66
CA PRO A 43 2.85 -18.29 7.64
C PRO A 43 2.30 -17.44 8.79
N ASN A 44 3.01 -17.36 9.91
CA ASN A 44 2.70 -16.50 11.06
C ASN A 44 3.70 -15.34 11.20
N GLY A 45 4.38 -15.00 10.11
CA GLY A 45 5.33 -13.89 10.05
C GLY A 45 4.61 -12.56 10.26
N TYR A 46 5.29 -11.62 10.90
CA TYR A 46 4.72 -10.31 11.17
C TYR A 46 4.74 -9.43 9.92
N CYS A 47 3.59 -8.82 9.61
CA CYS A 47 3.46 -7.82 8.55
C CYS A 47 3.02 -6.45 9.10
N GLY A 48 2.17 -6.45 10.14
CA GLY A 48 1.72 -5.21 10.80
C GLY A 48 0.78 -4.34 9.97
N LEU A 49 0.25 -4.82 8.84
CA LEU A 49 -0.65 -4.05 7.98
C LEU A 49 -2.07 -3.99 8.59
N GLY A 50 -2.57 -2.78 8.83
CA GLY A 50 -3.95 -2.51 9.28
C GLY A 50 -4.89 -1.95 8.21
N GLY A 51 -4.35 -1.46 7.08
CA GLY A 51 -5.14 -0.80 6.02
C GLY A 51 -5.96 0.41 6.51
N THR A 52 -6.76 0.99 5.61
CA THR A 52 -7.70 2.08 5.94
C THR A 52 -9.13 1.59 6.16
N GLY A 53 -9.45 0.36 5.75
CA GLY A 53 -10.82 -0.18 5.74
C GLY A 53 -11.74 0.43 4.67
N VAL A 54 -11.24 1.31 3.81
CA VAL A 54 -12.01 2.01 2.78
C VAL A 54 -11.94 1.26 1.45
N CYS A 55 -13.09 1.02 0.82
CA CYS A 55 -13.16 0.39 -0.49
C CYS A 55 -12.85 1.38 -1.62
N TYR A 56 -12.14 0.93 -2.64
CA TYR A 56 -12.03 1.65 -3.91
C TYR A 56 -13.40 1.62 -4.61
N ALA A 57 -13.76 2.70 -5.29
CA ALA A 57 -14.96 2.75 -6.11
C ALA A 57 -14.58 3.14 -7.53
N ASP A 58 -14.98 2.29 -8.47
CA ASP A 58 -14.83 2.50 -9.91
C ASP A 58 -15.89 3.44 -10.47
#